data_AF-A0A150R8R6-F1
#
_entry.id   AF-A0A150R8R6-F1
#
_cell.length_a   1.000
_cell.length_b   1.000
_cell.length_c   1.000
_cell.angle_alpha   90.00
_cell.angle_beta   90.00
_cell.angle_gamma   90.00
#
_symmetry.space_group_name_H-M   'P 1'
#
loop_
_entity.id
_entity.type
_entity.pdbx_description
1 polymer ?
#
loop_
_entity_poly.entity_id
_entity_poly.type
_entity_poly.pdbx_seq_one_letter_code
_entity_poly.pdbx_strand_id
1 'polypeptide(L)'
;MLVRDALAETMRAFPGTTPLSLIDVCQIDGVTPGYDIGDPRHPESTHDQGGNIDIAYFQTDGSNDGEIICGDGSKHEDGYCSSAAKRKHIVDLEREAFFMARLFRSPRTRVVGVDKIIAPFLSRTAARLNALPASDRRRITDRELASFSDRMAYGDGWPYHHHHIHLSMNWWPRRAAGIDNAADAADASPLAIRRSPAAASEQRMAWPPLRARP
;
A
#
# COMPACT_ATOMS: atom_id res chain seq x y z
N MET A 1 12.46 9.47 3.65
CA MET A 1 11.58 9.15 2.50
C MET A 1 10.78 7.92 2.88
N LEU A 2 9.46 8.04 3.08
CA LEU A 2 8.65 7.08 3.84
C LEU A 2 8.92 5.60 3.51
N VAL A 3 8.73 5.19 2.25
CA VAL A 3 8.91 3.78 1.82
C VAL A 3 10.37 3.35 1.95
N ARG A 4 11.32 4.20 1.55
CA ARG A 4 12.76 3.89 1.65
C ARG A 4 13.19 3.71 3.11
N ASP A 5 12.69 4.53 4.01
CA ASP A 5 13.00 4.46 5.43
C ASP A 5 12.44 3.15 6.03
N ALA A 6 11.20 2.80 5.69
CA ALA A 6 10.57 1.56 6.13
C ALA A 6 11.27 0.30 5.59
N LEU A 7 11.69 0.31 4.33
CA LEU A 7 12.49 -0.78 3.74
C LEU A 7 13.85 -0.91 4.44
N ALA A 8 14.54 0.20 4.68
CA ALA A 8 15.84 0.18 5.35
C ALA A 8 15.75 -0.40 6.77
N GLU A 9 14.71 -0.06 7.53
CA GLU A 9 14.45 -0.69 8.83
C GLU A 9 14.14 -2.18 8.71
N THR A 10 13.37 -2.57 7.71
CA THR A 10 13.00 -3.97 7.47
C THR A 10 14.24 -4.82 7.16
N MET A 11 15.13 -4.33 6.30
CA MET A 11 16.40 -5.00 6.00
C MET A 11 17.30 -5.15 7.23
N ARG A 12 17.26 -4.21 8.17
CA ARG A 12 18.01 -4.29 9.44
C ARG A 12 17.44 -5.32 10.39
N ALA A 13 16.12 -5.44 10.47
CA ALA A 13 15.42 -6.36 11.35
C ALA A 13 15.38 -7.80 10.79
N PHE A 14 15.40 -7.94 9.46
CA PHE A 14 15.36 -9.20 8.74
C PHE A 14 16.51 -9.28 7.73
N PRO A 15 17.72 -9.70 8.17
CA PRO A 15 18.84 -9.93 7.25
C PRO A 15 18.44 -10.87 6.10
N GLY A 16 18.97 -10.61 4.90
CA GLY A 16 18.61 -11.37 3.69
C GLY A 16 17.32 -10.93 3.01
N THR A 17 16.69 -9.83 3.47
CA THR A 17 15.57 -9.21 2.76
C THR A 17 15.98 -8.84 1.33
N THR A 18 15.27 -9.39 0.35
CA THR A 18 15.42 -9.07 -1.08
C THR A 18 14.70 -7.76 -1.43
N PRO A 19 15.02 -7.12 -2.58
CA PRO A 19 14.33 -5.91 -3.02
C PRO A 19 12.81 -6.10 -3.08
N LEU A 20 12.06 -5.01 -2.91
CA LEU A 20 10.59 -5.00 -2.99
C LEU A 20 10.15 -4.21 -4.21
N SER A 21 9.27 -4.77 -5.03
CA SER A 21 8.79 -4.12 -6.25
C SER A 21 7.81 -3.00 -5.95
N LEU A 22 7.98 -1.86 -6.63
CA LEU A 22 6.95 -0.82 -6.73
C LEU A 22 6.18 -1.04 -8.02
N ILE A 23 4.85 -1.09 -7.92
CA ILE A 23 3.98 -1.45 -9.04
C ILE A 23 3.43 -0.17 -9.66
N ASP A 24 2.52 0.51 -8.95
CA ASP A 24 1.82 1.69 -9.45
C ASP A 24 1.98 2.89 -8.53
N VAL A 25 2.18 4.07 -9.11
CA VAL A 25 2.24 5.34 -8.36
C VAL A 25 1.26 6.32 -8.95
N CYS A 26 1.67 7.07 -9.95
CA CYS A 26 0.87 7.92 -10.82
C CYS A 26 1.61 7.99 -12.17
N GLN A 27 0.94 8.43 -13.22
CA GLN A 27 1.62 8.80 -14.46
C GLN A 27 2.48 10.05 -14.24
N ILE A 28 3.33 10.36 -15.21
CA ILE A 28 4.26 11.50 -15.13
C ILE A 28 3.55 12.86 -15.00
N ASP A 29 2.34 12.97 -15.53
CA ASP A 29 1.46 14.14 -15.42
C ASP A 29 0.61 14.14 -14.13
N GLY A 30 0.79 13.14 -13.27
CA GLY A 30 0.06 12.98 -12.02
C GLY A 30 -1.34 12.39 -12.18
N VAL A 31 -1.70 11.86 -13.35
CA VAL A 31 -2.98 11.16 -13.55
C VAL A 31 -2.88 9.71 -13.09
N THR A 32 -4.03 9.11 -12.76
CA THR A 32 -4.18 7.68 -12.49
C THR A 32 -3.51 6.83 -13.58
N PRO A 33 -2.76 5.77 -13.26
CA PRO A 33 -2.10 4.91 -14.26
C PRO A 33 -3.05 4.30 -15.29
N GLY A 34 -2.62 4.29 -16.56
CA GLY A 34 -3.30 3.62 -17.68
C GLY A 34 -4.14 4.52 -18.59
N TYR A 35 -4.31 5.81 -18.25
CA TYR A 35 -5.07 6.74 -19.10
C TYR A 35 -4.36 7.09 -20.42
N ASP A 36 -3.02 7.02 -20.48
CA ASP A 36 -2.23 7.25 -21.70
C ASP A 36 -2.45 6.20 -22.78
N ILE A 37 -2.86 5.00 -22.39
CA ILE A 37 -3.17 3.88 -23.28
C ILE A 37 -4.68 3.58 -23.39
N GLY A 38 -5.53 4.41 -22.77
CA GLY A 38 -6.98 4.25 -22.78
C GLY A 38 -7.51 3.08 -21.95
N ASP A 39 -6.71 2.53 -21.04
CA ASP A 39 -7.07 1.41 -20.15
C ASP A 39 -6.69 1.73 -18.70
N PRO A 40 -7.50 2.55 -17.99
CA PRO A 40 -7.24 2.90 -16.60
C PRO A 40 -7.14 1.66 -15.72
N ARG A 41 -6.02 1.54 -14.99
CA ARG A 41 -5.74 0.37 -14.14
C ARG A 41 -6.30 0.52 -12.72
N HIS A 42 -6.77 1.72 -12.39
CA HIS A 42 -7.40 2.07 -11.12
C HIS A 42 -8.62 2.98 -11.33
N PRO A 43 -9.55 3.07 -10.36
CA PRO A 43 -10.68 3.99 -10.44
C PRO A 43 -10.19 5.44 -10.60
N GLU A 44 -11.00 6.27 -11.28
CA GLU A 44 -10.68 7.69 -11.46
C GLU A 44 -10.36 8.38 -10.11
N SER A 45 -9.35 9.24 -10.09
CA SER A 45 -8.85 9.97 -8.90
C SER A 45 -8.22 9.09 -7.80
N THR A 46 -7.92 7.83 -8.10
CA THR A 46 -7.00 7.01 -7.29
C THR A 46 -5.63 7.01 -7.95
N HIS A 47 -4.55 6.86 -7.17
CA HIS A 47 -3.18 6.96 -7.73
C HIS A 47 -2.89 8.26 -8.49
N ASP A 48 -3.61 9.35 -8.19
CA ASP A 48 -3.30 10.66 -8.75
C ASP A 48 -2.26 11.39 -7.89
N GLN A 49 -1.55 12.32 -8.52
CA GLN A 49 -0.62 13.31 -7.94
C GLN A 49 0.46 12.74 -6.98
N GLY A 50 0.77 11.44 -7.08
CA GLY A 50 1.83 10.76 -6.34
C GLY A 50 1.54 10.49 -4.86
N GLY A 51 0.26 10.58 -4.44
CA GLY A 51 -0.17 10.35 -3.06
C GLY A 51 -0.33 8.87 -2.68
N ASN A 52 -0.39 7.97 -3.67
CA ASN A 52 -0.66 6.55 -3.47
C ASN A 52 0.39 5.71 -4.19
N ILE A 53 0.72 4.55 -3.62
CA ILE A 53 1.74 3.63 -4.14
C ILE A 53 1.27 2.20 -3.92
N ASP A 54 1.23 1.40 -4.98
CA ASP A 54 1.08 -0.04 -4.89
C ASP A 54 2.46 -0.67 -4.80
N ILE A 55 2.64 -1.50 -3.78
CA ILE A 55 3.90 -2.11 -3.40
C ILE A 55 3.66 -3.61 -3.30
N ALA A 56 4.54 -4.42 -3.89
CA ALA A 56 4.48 -5.86 -3.73
C ALA A 56 4.47 -6.27 -2.25
N TYR A 57 3.91 -7.43 -1.93
CA TYR A 57 4.09 -8.04 -0.61
C TYR A 57 5.50 -8.59 -0.48
N PHE A 58 6.00 -8.68 0.75
CA PHE A 58 7.10 -9.60 1.02
C PHE A 58 6.64 -11.05 0.85
N GLN A 59 7.39 -11.82 0.07
CA GLN A 59 7.09 -13.20 -0.29
C GLN A 59 8.11 -14.17 0.28
N THR A 60 7.64 -15.37 0.62
CA THR A 60 8.43 -16.42 1.29
C THR A 60 9.56 -17.00 0.44
N ASP A 61 9.47 -16.90 -0.88
CA ASP A 61 10.53 -17.26 -1.83
C ASP A 61 11.47 -16.09 -2.16
N GLY A 62 11.13 -14.88 -1.72
CA GLY A 62 11.90 -13.66 -1.91
C GLY A 62 11.72 -12.99 -3.27
N SER A 63 10.77 -13.42 -4.13
CA SER A 63 10.48 -12.76 -5.41
C SER A 63 10.09 -11.30 -5.22
N ASN A 64 9.26 -11.03 -4.21
CA ASN A 64 8.77 -9.70 -3.80
C ASN A 64 8.28 -8.86 -5.00
N ASP A 65 7.52 -9.50 -5.88
CA ASP A 65 6.95 -8.93 -7.09
C ASP A 65 5.42 -8.85 -7.04
N GLY A 66 4.80 -8.40 -8.13
CA GLY A 66 3.35 -8.21 -8.23
C GLY A 66 2.55 -9.48 -8.50
N GLU A 67 3.07 -10.68 -8.21
CA GLU A 67 2.32 -11.92 -8.35
C GLU A 67 1.21 -12.08 -7.30
N ILE A 68 0.28 -12.99 -7.58
CA ILE A 68 -0.85 -13.29 -6.69
C ILE A 68 -0.36 -14.04 -5.46
N ILE A 69 -0.56 -13.46 -4.28
CA ILE A 69 -0.02 -13.99 -3.01
C ILE A 69 -0.81 -15.16 -2.41
N CYS A 70 -1.92 -15.55 -3.04
CA CYS A 70 -2.87 -16.49 -2.48
C CYS A 70 -2.40 -17.97 -2.49
N GLY A 71 -1.28 -18.28 -3.15
CA GLY A 71 -0.70 -19.61 -3.27
C GLY A 71 -1.44 -20.56 -4.22
N ASP A 72 -0.81 -21.71 -4.54
CA ASP A 72 -1.40 -22.69 -5.45
C ASP A 72 -2.77 -23.19 -4.97
N GLY A 73 -3.76 -23.08 -5.85
CA GLY A 73 -5.13 -23.55 -5.59
C GLY A 73 -6.08 -22.46 -5.09
N SER A 74 -5.62 -21.20 -4.95
CA SER A 74 -6.53 -20.08 -4.75
C SER A 74 -6.92 -19.44 -6.08
N LYS A 75 -8.22 -19.34 -6.32
CA LYS A 75 -8.78 -18.50 -7.39
C LYS A 75 -8.86 -17.03 -6.95
N HIS A 76 -8.89 -16.11 -7.91
CA HIS A 76 -8.97 -14.65 -7.72
C HIS A 76 -10.32 -14.07 -8.20
N GLU A 77 -11.38 -14.88 -8.20
CA GLU A 77 -12.62 -14.60 -8.96
C GLU A 77 -13.34 -13.29 -8.57
N ASP A 78 -13.10 -12.73 -7.37
CA ASP A 78 -13.76 -11.49 -6.90
C ASP A 78 -12.79 -10.43 -6.34
N GLY A 79 -11.51 -10.45 -6.76
CA GLY A 79 -10.53 -9.44 -6.36
C GLY A 79 -9.87 -9.67 -5.00
N TYR A 80 -10.18 -10.73 -4.27
CA TYR A 80 -9.45 -11.12 -3.06
C TYR A 80 -9.02 -12.58 -3.14
N CYS A 81 -8.10 -12.99 -2.27
CA CYS A 81 -7.74 -14.39 -2.13
C CYS A 81 -8.94 -15.24 -1.71
N SER A 82 -9.03 -16.47 -2.20
CA SER A 82 -10.04 -17.41 -1.69
C SER A 82 -9.75 -17.82 -0.25
N SER A 83 -10.70 -18.46 0.44
CA SER A 83 -10.49 -18.99 1.80
C SER A 83 -9.38 -20.03 1.89
N ALA A 84 -8.93 -20.62 0.77
CA ALA A 84 -7.78 -21.51 0.73
C ALA A 84 -6.49 -20.81 1.20
N ALA A 85 -6.38 -19.49 0.97
CA ALA A 85 -5.25 -18.68 1.42
C ALA A 85 -5.08 -18.66 2.94
N LYS A 86 -6.14 -18.99 3.71
CA LYS A 86 -6.03 -19.15 5.17
C LYS A 86 -5.11 -20.31 5.59
N ARG A 87 -4.87 -21.27 4.69
CA ARG A 87 -4.03 -22.45 4.93
C ARG A 87 -2.71 -22.39 4.18
N LYS A 88 -2.70 -21.79 2.98
CA LYS A 88 -1.53 -21.69 2.13
C LYS A 88 -1.56 -20.36 1.39
N HIS A 89 -0.63 -19.48 1.70
CA HIS A 89 -0.34 -18.23 0.99
C HIS A 89 1.19 -18.06 0.92
N ILE A 90 1.69 -17.20 0.05
CA ILE A 90 3.13 -16.97 -0.09
C ILE A 90 3.64 -15.72 0.63
N VAL A 91 2.79 -14.99 1.35
CA VAL A 91 3.21 -13.80 2.13
C VAL A 91 4.15 -14.19 3.27
N ASP A 92 5.31 -13.54 3.35
CA ASP A 92 6.14 -13.53 4.55
C ASP A 92 5.55 -12.58 5.59
N LEU A 93 4.71 -13.15 6.46
CA LEU A 93 3.91 -12.38 7.40
C LEU A 93 4.74 -11.56 8.41
N GLU A 94 5.90 -12.05 8.85
CA GLU A 94 6.71 -11.34 9.84
C GLU A 94 7.36 -10.11 9.22
N ARG A 95 7.96 -10.29 8.03
CA ARG A 95 8.60 -9.19 7.33
C ARG A 95 7.58 -8.17 6.84
N GLU A 96 6.45 -8.63 6.31
CA GLU A 96 5.35 -7.76 5.86
C GLU A 96 4.77 -6.95 7.01
N ALA A 97 4.39 -7.59 8.12
CA ALA A 97 3.83 -6.89 9.27
C ALA A 97 4.84 -5.89 9.87
N PHE A 98 6.13 -6.23 9.93
CA PHE A 98 7.13 -5.27 10.38
C PHE A 98 7.27 -4.09 9.42
N PHE A 99 7.31 -4.34 8.11
CA PHE A 99 7.40 -3.28 7.11
C PHE A 99 6.22 -2.32 7.20
N MET A 100 4.99 -2.86 7.27
CA MET A 100 3.78 -2.06 7.48
C MET A 100 3.82 -1.25 8.77
N ALA A 101 4.30 -1.83 9.88
CA ALA A 101 4.50 -1.10 11.13
C ALA A 101 5.42 0.12 10.94
N ARG A 102 6.49 -0.01 10.14
CA ARG A 102 7.39 1.10 9.80
C ARG A 102 6.75 2.13 8.88
N LEU A 103 5.90 1.72 7.94
CA LEU A 103 5.07 2.66 7.15
C LEU A 103 4.15 3.48 8.08
N PHE A 104 3.54 2.84 9.09
CA PHE A 104 2.62 3.50 10.02
C PHE A 104 3.28 4.53 10.95
N ARG A 105 4.61 4.47 11.16
CA ARG A 105 5.33 5.50 11.94
C ARG A 105 5.19 6.90 11.36
N SER A 106 5.00 7.01 10.05
CA SER A 106 4.85 8.31 9.41
C SER A 106 3.46 8.88 9.71
N PRO A 107 3.36 10.16 10.15
CA PRO A 107 2.08 10.85 10.24
C PRO A 107 1.45 11.08 8.86
N ARG A 108 2.24 10.91 7.79
CA ARG A 108 1.76 11.01 6.42
C ARG A 108 1.08 9.75 5.91
N THR A 109 1.30 8.59 6.50
CA THR A 109 0.52 7.41 6.11
C THR A 109 -0.95 7.70 6.44
N ARG A 110 -1.87 7.48 5.51
CA ARG A 110 -3.29 7.58 5.80
C ARG A 110 -3.82 6.20 6.12
N VAL A 111 -3.64 5.29 5.17
CA VAL A 111 -4.14 3.93 5.20
C VAL A 111 -3.24 3.03 4.36
N VAL A 112 -3.15 1.76 4.74
CA VAL A 112 -2.52 0.70 3.94
C VAL A 112 -3.58 -0.35 3.60
N GLY A 113 -3.93 -0.47 2.33
CA GLY A 113 -4.81 -1.51 1.81
C GLY A 113 -4.10 -2.84 1.68
N VAL A 114 -4.72 -3.92 2.15
CA VAL A 114 -4.21 -5.31 2.04
C VAL A 114 -5.36 -6.25 1.73
N ASP A 115 -5.06 -7.48 1.31
CA ASP A 115 -6.05 -8.52 1.03
C ASP A 115 -6.85 -8.89 2.31
N LYS A 116 -8.17 -9.04 2.15
CA LYS A 116 -9.08 -9.33 3.27
C LYS A 116 -8.83 -10.66 3.98
N ILE A 117 -8.36 -11.67 3.26
CA ILE A 117 -8.04 -12.96 3.85
C ILE A 117 -6.73 -12.87 4.63
N ILE A 118 -5.79 -12.04 4.19
CA ILE A 118 -4.45 -11.90 4.77
C ILE A 118 -4.43 -10.94 5.96
N ALA A 119 -5.26 -9.89 5.97
CA ALA A 119 -5.35 -8.89 7.04
C ALA A 119 -5.35 -9.50 8.47
N PRO A 120 -6.18 -10.50 8.81
CA PRO A 120 -6.16 -11.09 10.15
C PRO A 120 -4.84 -11.77 10.53
N PHE A 121 -4.10 -12.30 9.55
CA PHE A 121 -2.79 -12.92 9.78
C PHE A 121 -1.71 -11.86 10.05
N LEU A 122 -1.78 -10.73 9.33
CA LEU A 122 -0.89 -9.59 9.57
C LEU A 122 -1.13 -8.98 10.95
N SER A 123 -2.39 -8.76 11.35
CA SER A 123 -2.72 -8.26 12.71
C SER A 123 -2.23 -9.19 13.82
N ARG A 124 -2.43 -10.50 13.69
CA ARG A 124 -1.90 -11.49 14.66
C ARG A 124 -0.37 -11.50 14.68
N THR A 125 0.26 -11.30 13.53
CA THR A 125 1.73 -11.27 13.44
C THR A 125 2.29 -9.99 14.04
N ALA A 126 1.66 -8.85 13.81
CA ALA A 126 1.99 -7.60 14.48
C ALA A 126 1.91 -7.72 16.01
N ALA A 127 0.87 -8.38 16.55
CA ALA A 127 0.77 -8.63 17.99
C ALA A 127 1.93 -9.50 18.51
N ARG A 128 2.34 -10.53 17.77
CA ARG A 128 3.52 -11.35 18.11
C ARG A 128 4.82 -10.53 18.08
N LEU A 129 4.99 -9.68 17.07
CA LEU A 129 6.14 -8.78 16.97
C LEU A 129 6.18 -7.77 18.13
N ASN A 130 5.03 -7.25 18.55
CA ASN A 130 4.95 -6.33 19.69
C ASN A 130 5.33 -6.99 21.03
N ALA A 131 4.99 -8.27 21.19
CA ALA A 131 5.29 -9.07 22.37
C ALA A 131 6.75 -9.57 22.46
N LEU A 132 7.58 -9.33 21.44
CA LEU A 132 9.00 -9.67 21.49
C LEU A 132 9.73 -8.89 22.60
N PRO A 133 10.85 -9.42 23.13
CA PRO A 133 11.68 -8.69 24.09
C PRO A 133 12.10 -7.33 23.56
N ALA A 134 12.27 -6.34 24.45
CA ALA A 134 12.68 -4.99 24.07
C ALA A 134 14.04 -4.93 23.33
N SER A 135 14.87 -5.96 23.50
CA SER A 135 16.16 -6.10 22.81
C SER A 135 16.05 -6.68 21.39
N ASP A 136 14.91 -7.26 21.00
CA ASP A 136 14.72 -7.81 19.66
C ASP A 136 14.44 -6.67 18.66
N ARG A 137 15.25 -6.59 17.60
CA ARG A 137 15.14 -5.55 16.57
C ARG A 137 13.83 -5.63 15.77
N ARG A 138 13.17 -6.78 15.76
CA ARG A 138 11.88 -7.00 15.11
C ARG A 138 10.72 -6.49 15.96
N ARG A 139 10.96 -6.09 17.21
CA ARG A 139 9.89 -5.58 18.07
C ARG A 139 9.27 -4.32 17.48
N ILE A 140 7.94 -4.30 17.45
CA ILE A 140 7.16 -3.10 17.14
C ILE A 140 6.55 -2.50 18.42
N THR A 141 6.29 -1.20 18.40
CA THR A 141 5.71 -0.45 19.51
C THR A 141 4.19 -0.62 19.58
N ASP A 142 3.59 -0.31 20.73
CA ASP A 142 2.14 -0.39 20.91
C ASP A 142 1.38 0.55 19.96
N ARG A 143 1.96 1.72 19.66
CA ARG A 143 1.42 2.68 18.68
C ARG A 143 1.43 2.11 17.26
N GLU A 144 2.48 1.38 16.90
CA GLU A 144 2.56 0.72 15.59
C GLU A 144 1.55 -0.43 15.51
N LEU A 145 1.38 -1.21 16.58
CA LEU A 145 0.36 -2.25 16.68
C LEU A 145 -1.06 -1.67 16.53
N ALA A 146 -1.38 -0.57 17.24
CA ALA A 146 -2.69 0.08 17.15
C ALA A 146 -3.05 0.51 15.71
N SER A 147 -2.04 0.88 14.91
CA SER A 147 -2.25 1.26 13.50
C SER A 147 -2.76 0.11 12.62
N PHE A 148 -2.59 -1.15 13.02
CA PHE A 148 -3.20 -2.28 12.29
C PHE A 148 -4.73 -2.30 12.42
N SER A 149 -5.27 -1.81 13.53
CA SER A 149 -6.71 -1.62 13.68
C SER A 149 -7.16 -0.34 12.97
N ASP A 150 -6.41 0.75 13.16
CA ASP A 150 -6.87 2.08 12.78
C ASP A 150 -6.64 2.42 11.30
N ARG A 151 -5.69 1.74 10.62
CA ARG A 151 -5.14 2.20 9.33
C ARG A 151 -4.82 1.08 8.34
N MET A 152 -4.93 -0.21 8.69
CA MET A 152 -4.76 -1.32 7.72
C MET A 152 -6.04 -1.54 6.89
N ALA A 153 -6.44 -0.53 6.10
CA ALA A 153 -7.76 -0.52 5.44
C ALA A 153 -8.89 -0.86 6.44
N TYR A 154 -8.75 -0.24 7.61
CA TYR A 154 -9.65 -0.17 8.76
C TYR A 154 -10.06 -1.52 9.36
N GLY A 155 -9.10 -2.44 9.44
CA GLY A 155 -9.15 -3.64 10.28
C GLY A 155 -9.32 -4.94 9.50
N ASP A 156 -10.02 -4.88 8.37
CA ASP A 156 -10.43 -6.06 7.60
C ASP A 156 -9.77 -6.16 6.21
N GLY A 157 -9.03 -5.14 5.76
CA GLY A 157 -8.48 -5.08 4.40
C GLY A 157 -9.50 -4.65 3.34
N TRP A 158 -9.05 -4.60 2.08
CA TRP A 158 -9.82 -4.14 0.92
C TRP A 158 -9.84 -5.19 -0.20
N PRO A 159 -10.89 -5.21 -1.05
CA PRO A 159 -10.84 -6.00 -2.28
C PRO A 159 -9.77 -5.46 -3.23
N TYR A 160 -9.30 -6.29 -4.15
CA TYR A 160 -8.29 -6.04 -5.20
C TYR A 160 -6.83 -5.90 -4.74
N HIS A 161 -6.51 -6.29 -3.50
CA HIS A 161 -5.16 -6.17 -2.91
C HIS A 161 -4.47 -7.54 -2.71
N HIS A 162 -4.78 -8.53 -3.56
CA HIS A 162 -4.26 -9.89 -3.47
C HIS A 162 -2.90 -10.11 -4.17
N HIS A 163 -2.26 -9.03 -4.63
CA HIS A 163 -0.94 -9.05 -5.27
C HIS A 163 -0.08 -7.84 -4.91
N HIS A 164 -0.61 -6.92 -4.09
CA HIS A 164 0.11 -5.75 -3.58
C HIS A 164 -0.54 -5.22 -2.30
N ILE A 165 0.21 -4.45 -1.53
CA ILE A 165 -0.33 -3.50 -0.55
C ILE A 165 -0.50 -2.13 -1.22
N HIS A 166 -1.55 -1.41 -0.84
CA HIS A 166 -1.79 -0.06 -1.32
C HIS A 166 -1.47 0.94 -0.21
N LEU A 167 -0.35 1.64 -0.33
CA LEU A 167 0.00 2.73 0.57
C LEU A 167 -0.66 4.02 0.10
N SER A 168 -1.59 4.56 0.88
CA SER A 168 -2.15 5.89 0.66
C SER A 168 -1.61 6.88 1.69
N MET A 169 -1.19 8.05 1.23
CA MET A 169 -0.65 9.11 2.08
C MET A 169 -1.63 10.27 2.21
N ASN A 170 -1.62 10.93 3.37
CA ASN A 170 -2.17 12.25 3.51
C ASN A 170 -1.38 13.22 2.60
N TRP A 171 -2.13 13.98 1.81
CA TRP A 171 -1.60 15.12 1.08
C TRP A 171 -0.85 16.05 2.04
N TRP A 172 0.18 16.70 1.52
CA TRP A 172 0.84 17.76 2.26
C TRP A 172 -0.23 18.73 2.76
N PRO A 173 -0.20 19.15 4.04
CA PRO A 173 -1.07 20.24 4.45
C PRO A 173 -0.81 21.38 3.47
N ARG A 174 -1.88 21.96 2.91
CA ARG A 174 -1.76 23.26 2.25
C ARG A 174 -1.01 24.13 3.25
N ARG A 175 0.15 24.70 2.86
CA ARG A 175 0.71 25.81 3.62
C ARG A 175 -0.47 26.76 3.83
N ALA A 176 -0.82 27.02 5.09
CA ALA A 176 -1.90 27.94 5.38
C ALA A 176 -1.57 29.23 4.62
N ALA A 177 -2.42 29.59 3.65
CA ALA A 177 -2.33 30.89 3.03
C ALA A 177 -2.58 31.92 4.15
N GLY A 178 -1.56 32.72 4.45
CA GLY A 178 -1.67 33.83 5.40
C GLY A 178 -0.79 33.70 6.64
N ILE A 179 0.50 34.02 6.48
CA ILE A 179 1.04 35.26 7.05
C ILE A 179 1.95 35.85 5.96
N ASP A 180 1.49 36.92 5.33
CA ASP A 180 2.26 37.67 4.34
C ASP A 180 3.48 38.32 4.97
N ASN A 181 4.66 38.15 4.36
CA ASN A 181 5.40 39.29 3.82
C ASN A 181 6.59 38.86 2.95
N ALA A 182 6.67 39.57 1.81
CA ALA A 182 7.82 39.81 0.93
C ALA A 182 8.22 38.72 -0.09
N ALA A 183 7.69 38.94 -1.31
CA ALA A 183 8.40 38.95 -2.60
C ALA A 183 9.43 37.83 -2.89
N ASP A 184 8.98 36.86 -3.69
CA ASP A 184 9.65 36.35 -4.90
C ASP A 184 9.28 34.88 -5.13
N ALA A 185 8.42 34.64 -6.12
CA ALA A 185 8.53 33.51 -7.06
C ALA A 185 7.30 33.52 -7.97
N ALA A 186 7.57 33.76 -9.25
CA ALA A 186 6.62 33.70 -10.32
C ALA A 186 6.07 32.27 -10.53
N ASP A 187 4.81 32.26 -10.99
CA ASP A 187 4.23 31.28 -11.90
C ASP A 187 4.07 29.82 -11.44
N ALA A 188 2.93 29.54 -10.82
CA ALA A 188 2.26 28.24 -10.93
C ALA A 188 0.76 28.44 -10.68
N SER A 189 -0.03 28.46 -11.77
CA SER A 189 -1.49 28.40 -11.66
C SER A 189 -1.91 27.10 -10.95
N PRO A 190 -2.76 27.16 -9.90
CA PRO A 190 -3.21 25.95 -9.23
C PRO A 190 -4.31 25.29 -10.06
N LEU A 191 -4.02 24.11 -10.61
CA LEU A 191 -5.06 23.19 -11.10
C LEU A 191 -6.04 22.94 -9.94
N ALA A 192 -7.31 23.28 -10.18
CA ALA A 192 -8.38 23.18 -9.21
C ALA A 192 -8.53 21.72 -8.74
N ILE A 193 -8.25 21.50 -7.45
CA ILE A 193 -8.48 20.24 -6.75
C ILE A 193 -9.98 19.94 -6.77
N ARG A 194 -10.42 19.02 -7.64
CA ARG A 194 -11.77 18.45 -7.56
C ARG A 194 -11.76 17.37 -6.48
N ARG A 195 -12.54 17.59 -5.42
CA ARG A 195 -12.90 16.51 -4.49
C ARG A 195 -13.86 15.57 -5.22
N SER A 196 -13.45 14.32 -5.45
CA SER A 196 -14.38 13.28 -5.88
C SER A 196 -15.37 12.96 -4.75
N PRO A 197 -16.69 12.87 -5.04
CA PRO A 197 -17.68 12.48 -4.06
C PRO A 197 -17.58 10.97 -3.75
N ALA A 198 -17.91 10.62 -2.51
CA ALA A 198 -18.01 9.25 -2.04
C ALA A 198 -19.14 8.51 -2.77
N ALA A 199 -18.79 7.77 -3.82
CA ALA A 199 -19.57 6.66 -4.36
C ALA A 199 -18.67 5.87 -5.32
N ALA A 200 -17.90 4.92 -4.79
CA ALA A 200 -17.32 3.87 -5.63
C ALA A 200 -18.47 2.95 -6.05
N SER A 201 -19.16 3.29 -7.15
CA SER A 201 -20.01 2.34 -7.85
C SER A 201 -19.13 1.30 -8.54
N GLU A 202 -19.64 0.08 -8.63
CA GLU A 202 -18.98 -1.12 -9.13
C GLU A 202 -18.50 -0.96 -10.59
N GLN A 203 -17.32 -0.39 -10.79
CA GLN A 203 -16.58 -0.61 -12.03
C GLN A 203 -15.94 -1.99 -11.95
N ARG A 204 -16.40 -2.91 -12.82
CA ARG A 204 -15.69 -4.18 -13.08
C ARG A 204 -14.34 -3.85 -13.70
N MET A 205 -13.31 -3.74 -12.87
CA MET A 205 -11.93 -3.60 -13.35
C MET A 205 -11.43 -4.98 -13.80
N ALA A 206 -10.93 -5.06 -15.03
CA ALA A 206 -10.37 -6.29 -15.57
C ALA A 206 -8.91 -6.44 -15.12
N TRP A 207 -8.62 -7.50 -14.38
CA TRP A 207 -7.25 -7.94 -14.10
C TRP A 207 -7.06 -9.37 -14.61
N PRO A 208 -5.95 -9.71 -15.29
CA PRO A 208 -4.87 -8.81 -15.73
C PRO A 208 -5.34 -7.85 -16.84
N PRO A 209 -4.62 -6.74 -17.12
CA PRO A 209 -4.93 -5.88 -18.25
C PRO A 209 -5.01 -6.72 -19.53
N LEU A 210 -5.99 -6.41 -20.38
CA LEU A 210 -6.18 -7.11 -21.64
C LEU A 210 -4.88 -6.99 -22.43
N ARG A 211 -4.23 -8.13 -22.73
CA ARG A 211 -3.04 -8.15 -23.57
C ARG A 211 -3.37 -7.38 -24.85
N ALA A 212 -2.59 -6.34 -25.15
CA ALA A 212 -2.58 -5.76 -26.48
C ALA A 212 -2.41 -6.92 -27.47
N ARG A 213 -3.44 -7.17 -28.27
CA ARG A 213 -3.34 -8.14 -29.35
C ARG A 213 -2.23 -7.62 -30.29
N PRO A 214 -1.30 -8.49 -30.73
CA PRO A 214 -0.30 -8.11 -31.71
C PRO A 214 -0.95 -7.63 -33.02
#